data_AF-A0A224VEN6-F1
#
_entry.id   AF-A0A224VEN6-F1
#
_cell.length_a   1.000
_cell.length_b   1.000
_cell.length_c   1.000
_cell.angle_alpha   90.00
_cell.angle_beta   90.00
_cell.angle_gamma   90.00
#
_symmetry.space_group_name_H-M   'P 1'
#
loop_
_entity.id
_entity.type
_entity.pdbx_description
1 polymer ?
#
loop_
_entity_poly.entity_id
_entity_poly.type
_entity_poly.pdbx_seq_one_letter_code
_entity_poly.pdbx_strand_id
1 'polypeptide(L)'
;MKKRFVHFIQFIFVAIIFAFVGATGSSNAKADSVSLSDASYTVPITLLKSGSSSQSMANHFFDQTAKVTVSKGVYTTVITTNGANYIASMTMGGQSVAPVVTSGNNGTLTFNLTNPSNNMPVSFVLYNIPVIQRMEESANFSFDWADAVKVPGSDSTSTSSPTD
;
A
#
# COMPACT_ATOMS: atom_id res chain seq x y z
N MET A 1 37.22 -64.18 -27.91
CA MET A 1 38.27 -63.12 -27.95
C MET A 1 37.98 -62.18 -26.78
N LYS A 2 38.62 -62.35 -25.60
CA LYS A 2 39.73 -61.54 -25.01
C LYS A 2 39.54 -60.01 -25.18
N LYS A 3 39.69 -59.10 -24.22
CA LYS A 3 40.02 -59.06 -22.77
C LYS A 3 39.73 -57.61 -22.29
N ARG A 4 39.57 -57.44 -20.98
CA ARG A 4 39.41 -56.18 -20.21
C ARG A 4 40.69 -55.31 -20.26
N PHE A 5 40.59 -53.98 -20.23
CA PHE A 5 41.64 -53.01 -19.81
C PHE A 5 40.99 -51.61 -19.76
N VAL A 6 40.61 -50.97 -18.65
CA VAL A 6 41.36 -50.48 -17.46
C VAL A 6 42.53 -49.55 -17.82
N HIS A 7 42.27 -48.24 -17.69
CA HIS A 7 43.18 -47.12 -17.37
C HIS A 7 44.49 -46.93 -18.16
N PHE A 8 44.55 -45.83 -18.92
CA PHE A 8 45.77 -45.03 -19.09
C PHE A 8 45.46 -43.57 -18.74
N ILE A 9 45.55 -43.31 -17.43
CA ILE A 9 45.84 -41.99 -16.87
C ILE A 9 47.25 -41.62 -17.31
N GLN A 10 47.46 -40.47 -17.96
CA GLN A 10 48.55 -39.55 -17.58
C GLN A 10 48.41 -38.16 -18.26
N PHE A 11 47.89 -37.20 -17.50
CA PHE A 11 48.23 -35.75 -17.46
C PHE A 11 48.17 -34.88 -18.74
N ILE A 12 47.07 -34.12 -18.88
CA ILE A 12 47.18 -32.66 -19.06
C ILE A 12 46.22 -31.98 -18.08
N PHE A 13 46.79 -31.40 -17.04
CA PHE A 13 46.17 -30.42 -16.15
C PHE A 13 46.01 -29.10 -16.93
N VAL A 14 44.79 -28.61 -17.16
CA VAL A 14 44.42 -27.19 -16.98
C VAL A 14 42.92 -27.11 -16.70
N ALA A 15 42.61 -26.37 -15.65
CA ALA A 15 41.31 -26.16 -15.03
C ALA A 15 40.23 -25.61 -15.97
N ILE A 16 39.03 -26.19 -15.90
CA ILE A 16 37.76 -25.45 -15.78
C ILE A 16 36.89 -26.26 -14.80
N ILE A 17 36.89 -25.80 -13.54
CA ILE A 17 35.93 -26.19 -12.53
C ILE A 17 34.67 -25.39 -12.84
N PHE A 18 33.69 -25.97 -13.55
CA PHE A 18 32.31 -25.50 -13.41
C PHE A 18 31.74 -26.16 -12.16
N ALA A 19 32.09 -25.59 -11.02
CA ALA A 19 31.28 -25.73 -9.83
C ALA A 19 29.91 -25.14 -10.18
N PHE A 20 28.92 -26.02 -10.36
CA PHE A 20 27.52 -25.62 -10.38
C PHE A 20 27.15 -25.20 -8.96
N VAL A 21 27.63 -24.02 -8.58
CA VAL A 21 27.15 -23.22 -7.46
C VAL A 21 25.80 -22.68 -7.92
N GLY A 22 24.76 -23.49 -7.78
CA GLY A 22 23.39 -22.99 -7.76
C GLY A 22 23.14 -22.30 -6.43
N ALA A 23 23.84 -21.19 -6.19
CA ALA A 23 23.54 -20.31 -5.08
C ALA A 23 22.19 -19.65 -5.32
N THR A 24 21.30 -19.83 -4.35
CA THR A 24 20.41 -18.82 -3.77
C THR A 24 19.78 -17.82 -4.72
N GLY A 25 18.46 -17.92 -4.90
CA GLY A 25 17.72 -16.90 -5.63
C GLY A 25 16.21 -17.04 -5.59
N SER A 26 15.60 -17.54 -4.51
CA SER A 26 14.19 -17.24 -4.26
C SER A 26 14.12 -15.82 -3.71
N SER A 27 14.19 -14.85 -4.62
CA SER A 27 13.82 -13.46 -4.33
C SER A 27 12.32 -13.41 -4.07
N ASN A 28 11.90 -13.71 -2.85
CA ASN A 28 10.66 -13.13 -2.31
C ASN A 28 10.97 -11.68 -1.91
N ALA A 29 11.25 -10.83 -2.91
CA ALA A 29 10.92 -9.42 -2.79
C ALA A 29 9.45 -9.31 -3.25
N LYS A 30 8.54 -8.70 -2.52
CA LYS A 30 8.68 -7.41 -1.83
C LYS A 30 7.60 -7.36 -0.75
N ALA A 31 7.98 -7.41 0.52
CA ALA A 31 7.13 -6.81 1.53
C ALA A 31 7.29 -5.30 1.37
N ASP A 32 6.41 -4.68 0.56
CA ASP A 32 6.14 -3.23 0.58
C ASP A 32 5.43 -2.88 1.89
N SER A 33 5.97 -3.34 3.01
CA SER A 33 5.47 -2.99 4.33
C SER A 33 5.99 -1.61 4.65
N VAL A 34 5.08 -0.65 4.66
CA VAL A 34 5.33 0.70 5.14
C VAL A 34 5.70 0.62 6.62
N SER A 35 6.82 1.23 6.99
CA SER A 35 7.29 1.30 8.37
C SER A 35 7.57 2.74 8.75
N LEU A 36 6.53 3.47 9.11
CA LEU A 36 6.62 4.82 9.67
C LEU A 36 6.63 4.73 11.22
N SER A 37 7.36 5.62 11.88
CA SER A 37 7.32 5.74 13.35
C SER A 37 6.03 6.40 13.82
N ASP A 38 5.67 6.20 15.09
CA ASP A 38 4.50 6.81 15.72
C ASP A 38 4.52 8.35 15.62
N ALA A 39 3.70 8.91 14.73
CA ALA A 39 3.54 10.34 14.47
C ALA A 39 2.36 10.58 13.50
N SER A 40 2.07 11.84 13.18
CA SER A 40 1.17 12.19 12.07
C SER A 40 1.95 12.57 10.82
N TYR A 41 1.41 12.20 9.65
CA TYR A 41 2.00 12.38 8.34
C TYR A 41 0.96 12.91 7.34
N THR A 42 1.46 13.66 6.37
CA THR A 42 0.77 13.93 5.10
C THR A 42 1.35 12.99 4.06
N VAL A 43 0.52 12.13 3.48
CA VAL A 43 0.94 11.10 2.53
C VAL A 43 0.34 11.40 1.16
N PRO A 44 1.14 11.59 0.11
CA PRO A 44 0.61 11.75 -1.25
C PRO A 44 -0.21 10.52 -1.66
N ILE A 45 -1.36 10.76 -2.27
CA ILE A 45 -2.24 9.71 -2.77
C ILE A 45 -2.72 10.01 -4.19
N THR A 46 -3.02 8.96 -4.94
CA THR A 46 -3.67 9.05 -6.25
C THR A 46 -4.62 7.88 -6.44
N LEU A 47 -5.85 8.15 -6.88
CA LEU A 47 -6.81 7.14 -7.24
C LEU A 47 -6.56 6.68 -8.69
N LEU A 48 -6.23 5.41 -8.85
CA LEU A 48 -5.95 4.75 -10.11
C LEU A 48 -7.14 3.91 -10.57
N LYS A 49 -7.24 3.67 -11.88
CA LYS A 49 -8.19 2.70 -12.43
C LYS A 49 -7.86 1.31 -11.90
N SER A 50 -8.89 0.50 -11.65
CA SER A 50 -8.72 -0.88 -11.23
C SER A 50 -7.83 -1.65 -12.21
N GLY A 51 -6.85 -2.38 -11.68
CA GLY A 51 -5.90 -3.17 -12.47
C GLY A 51 -4.94 -2.37 -13.38
N SER A 52 -4.83 -1.05 -13.22
CA SER A 52 -4.00 -0.18 -14.08
C SER A 52 -3.20 0.84 -13.26
N SER A 53 -2.11 1.34 -13.84
CA SER A 53 -1.37 2.51 -13.35
C SER A 53 -1.92 3.84 -13.85
N SER A 54 -2.96 3.82 -14.69
CA SER A 54 -3.61 5.04 -15.19
C SER A 54 -4.47 5.69 -14.12
N GLN A 55 -4.38 7.00 -13.99
CA GLN A 55 -5.24 7.77 -13.09
C GLN A 55 -6.73 7.55 -13.41
N SER A 56 -7.55 7.41 -12.38
CA SER A 56 -9.00 7.37 -12.48
C SER A 56 -9.57 8.77 -12.69
N MET A 57 -10.66 8.89 -13.45
CA MET A 57 -11.43 10.14 -13.50
C MET A 57 -11.96 10.54 -12.12
N ALA A 58 -12.23 9.55 -11.26
CA ALA A 58 -12.69 9.79 -9.91
C ALA A 58 -11.61 10.46 -9.02
N ASN A 59 -10.33 10.45 -9.41
CA ASN A 59 -9.25 11.10 -8.66
C ASN A 59 -9.49 12.60 -8.41
N HIS A 60 -10.25 13.27 -9.30
CA HIS A 60 -10.61 14.67 -9.16
C HIS A 60 -11.55 14.96 -7.98
N PHE A 61 -12.18 13.93 -7.42
CA PHE A 61 -13.08 14.07 -6.27
C PHE A 61 -12.38 13.89 -4.92
N PHE A 62 -11.09 13.60 -4.90
CA PHE A 62 -10.31 13.37 -3.69
C PHE A 62 -9.18 14.39 -3.59
N ASP A 63 -8.80 14.73 -2.37
CA ASP A 63 -7.54 15.44 -2.15
C ASP A 63 -6.37 14.50 -2.52
N GLN A 64 -5.30 15.05 -3.09
CA GLN A 64 -4.12 14.29 -3.50
C GLN A 64 -3.18 13.97 -2.33
N THR A 65 -3.65 14.18 -1.10
CA THR A 65 -2.94 13.80 0.12
C THR A 65 -3.91 13.22 1.15
N ALA A 66 -3.51 12.11 1.78
CA ALA A 66 -4.16 11.59 2.99
C ALA A 66 -3.47 12.12 4.25
N LYS A 67 -4.24 12.30 5.31
CA LYS A 67 -3.69 12.50 6.67
C LYS A 67 -3.60 11.14 7.35
N VAL A 68 -2.42 10.78 7.83
CA VAL A 68 -2.19 9.47 8.47
C VAL A 68 -1.59 9.67 9.84
N THR A 69 -2.24 9.12 10.86
CA THR A 69 -1.68 9.04 12.21
C THR A 69 -1.26 7.61 12.48
N VAL A 70 0.02 7.41 12.80
CA VAL A 70 0.61 6.13 13.15
C VAL A 70 0.72 6.04 14.66
N SER A 71 0.17 4.97 15.24
CA SER A 71 0.34 4.67 16.65
C SER A 71 0.38 3.16 16.85
N LYS A 72 1.46 2.66 17.45
CA LYS A 72 1.65 1.24 17.78
C LYS A 72 1.38 0.31 16.58
N GLY A 73 1.82 0.72 15.39
CA GLY A 73 1.67 -0.04 14.15
C GLY A 73 0.29 0.02 13.49
N VAL A 74 -0.65 0.80 14.03
CA VAL A 74 -1.96 1.10 13.40
C VAL A 74 -1.87 2.43 12.68
N TYR A 75 -2.35 2.46 11.43
CA TYR A 75 -2.36 3.61 10.55
C TYR A 75 -3.79 4.13 10.40
N THR A 76 -4.17 5.12 11.21
CA THR A 76 -5.44 5.83 11.07
C THR A 76 -5.33 6.80 9.89
N THR A 77 -5.96 6.43 8.78
CA THR A 77 -5.86 7.12 7.49
C THR A 77 -7.15 7.86 7.20
N VAL A 78 -7.06 9.17 7.02
CA VAL A 78 -8.17 10.05 6.65
C VAL A 78 -7.98 10.53 5.22
N ILE A 79 -8.93 10.20 4.36
CA ILE A 79 -9.00 10.63 2.96
C ILE A 79 -10.12 11.67 2.86
N THR A 80 -9.81 12.83 2.29
CA THR A 80 -10.79 13.90 2.04
C THR A 80 -11.37 13.76 0.64
N THR A 81 -12.66 14.04 0.49
CA THR A 81 -13.36 14.06 -0.79
C THR A 81 -14.32 15.24 -0.88
N ASN A 82 -14.53 15.78 -2.08
CA ASN A 82 -15.59 16.74 -2.39
C ASN A 82 -16.84 16.07 -3.01
N GLY A 83 -16.90 14.74 -3.01
CA GLY A 83 -17.98 13.91 -3.54
C GLY A 83 -18.70 13.07 -2.49
N ALA A 84 -18.63 13.44 -1.21
CA ALA A 84 -19.13 12.64 -0.08
C ALA A 84 -20.62 12.24 -0.23
N ASN A 85 -21.45 13.16 -0.71
CA ASN A 85 -22.89 12.92 -0.91
C ASN A 85 -23.24 11.91 -2.02
N TYR A 86 -22.25 11.44 -2.78
CA TYR A 86 -22.43 10.43 -3.82
C TYR A 86 -21.84 9.07 -3.43
N ILE A 87 -21.16 8.98 -2.29
CA ILE A 87 -20.50 7.76 -1.81
C ILE A 87 -21.33 7.20 -0.65
N ALA A 88 -21.98 6.07 -0.86
CA ALA A 88 -22.70 5.37 0.22
C ALA A 88 -21.68 4.66 1.13
N SER A 89 -20.69 4.02 0.52
CA SER A 89 -19.57 3.42 1.24
C SER A 89 -18.33 3.26 0.37
N MET A 90 -17.18 3.15 1.02
CA MET A 90 -15.93 2.71 0.43
C MET A 90 -15.34 1.57 1.26
N THR A 91 -14.86 0.53 0.57
CA THR A 91 -14.12 -0.56 1.17
C THR A 91 -12.62 -0.38 0.94
N MET A 92 -11.80 -0.63 1.96
CA MET A 92 -10.34 -0.63 1.87
C MET A 92 -9.77 -1.48 3.01
N GLY A 93 -8.78 -2.33 2.74
CA GLY A 93 -8.12 -3.14 3.79
C GLY A 93 -9.09 -4.02 4.58
N GLY A 94 -10.17 -4.50 3.95
CA GLY A 94 -11.22 -5.30 4.59
C GLY A 94 -12.23 -4.51 5.45
N GLN A 95 -12.08 -3.19 5.58
CA GLN A 95 -13.03 -2.31 6.26
C GLN A 95 -13.98 -1.68 5.25
N SER A 96 -15.26 -1.52 5.63
CA SER A 96 -16.25 -0.74 4.87
C SER A 96 -16.68 0.46 5.69
N VAL A 97 -16.53 1.67 5.15
CA VAL A 97 -16.86 2.91 5.86
C VAL A 97 -17.75 3.80 4.99
N ALA A 98 -18.64 4.55 5.62
CA ALA A 98 -19.38 5.63 4.98
C ALA A 98 -18.65 6.97 5.17
N PRO A 99 -18.77 7.93 4.25
CA PRO A 99 -18.17 9.24 4.44
C PRO A 99 -18.85 10.01 5.57
N VAL A 100 -18.08 10.79 6.32
CA VAL A 100 -18.59 11.81 7.23
C VAL A 100 -18.62 13.14 6.47
N VAL A 101 -19.83 13.65 6.17
CA VAL A 101 -20.01 14.93 5.49
C VAL A 101 -19.61 16.06 6.43
N THR A 102 -18.71 16.94 5.97
CA THR A 102 -18.20 18.08 6.75
C THR A 102 -18.83 19.40 6.31
N SER A 103 -19.05 19.60 5.01
CA SER A 103 -19.73 20.79 4.47
C SER A 103 -20.09 20.62 3.00
N GLY A 104 -21.35 20.87 2.64
CA GLY A 104 -21.84 20.70 1.26
C GLY A 104 -21.62 19.26 0.80
N ASN A 105 -20.85 19.08 -0.28
CA ASN A 105 -20.44 17.76 -0.78
C ASN A 105 -19.09 17.28 -0.23
N ASN A 106 -18.42 18.07 0.61
CA ASN A 106 -17.14 17.70 1.19
C ASN A 106 -17.33 16.76 2.38
N GLY A 107 -16.40 15.84 2.54
CA GLY A 107 -16.39 14.91 3.66
C GLY A 107 -15.09 14.13 3.75
N THR A 108 -15.05 13.24 4.73
CA THR A 108 -13.88 12.39 5.00
C THR A 108 -14.27 10.92 5.09
N LEU A 109 -13.34 10.06 4.68
CA LEU A 109 -13.41 8.61 4.86
C LEU A 109 -12.22 8.20 5.73
N THR A 110 -12.49 7.53 6.85
CA THR A 110 -11.46 7.18 7.84
C THR A 110 -11.31 5.67 7.95
N PHE A 111 -10.08 5.18 7.82
CA PHE A 111 -9.73 3.76 7.92
C PHE A 111 -8.66 3.54 8.99
N ASN A 112 -8.68 2.38 9.61
CA ASN A 112 -7.63 1.95 10.54
C ASN A 112 -6.95 0.73 9.93
N LEU A 113 -5.79 0.95 9.30
CA LEU A 113 -5.06 -0.04 8.53
C LEU A 113 -3.92 -0.62 9.36
N THR A 114 -3.67 -1.92 9.21
CA THR A 114 -2.49 -2.60 9.73
C THR A 114 -1.64 -3.06 8.55
N ASN A 115 -0.36 -2.69 8.55
CA ASN A 115 0.59 -2.96 7.45
C ASN A 115 0.04 -2.54 6.07
N PRO A 116 -0.31 -1.24 5.87
CA PRO A 116 -0.73 -0.76 4.56
C PRO A 116 0.40 -0.95 3.53
N SER A 117 -0.01 -1.10 2.27
CA SER A 117 0.91 -1.17 1.12
C SER A 117 0.79 0.09 0.27
N ASN A 118 1.68 0.27 -0.70
CA ASN A 118 1.60 1.40 -1.64
C ASN A 118 0.35 1.35 -2.52
N ASN A 119 -0.21 0.17 -2.80
CA ASN A 119 -1.36 0.04 -3.68
C ASN A 119 -2.50 -0.66 -2.94
N MET A 120 -3.51 0.13 -2.56
CA MET A 120 -4.65 -0.32 -1.77
C MET A 120 -5.89 -0.47 -2.65
N PRO A 121 -6.36 -1.70 -2.91
CA PRO A 121 -7.62 -1.91 -3.62
C PRO A 121 -8.80 -1.35 -2.85
N VAL A 122 -9.72 -0.70 -3.56
CA VAL A 122 -10.95 -0.16 -3.02
C VAL A 122 -12.15 -0.50 -3.89
N SER A 123 -13.30 -0.66 -3.25
CA SER A 123 -14.60 -0.70 -3.94
C SER A 123 -15.53 0.36 -3.35
N PHE A 124 -16.23 1.07 -4.21
CA PHE A 124 -17.20 2.10 -3.86
C PHE A 124 -18.61 1.62 -4.15
N VAL A 125 -19.52 1.89 -3.22
CA VAL A 125 -20.96 1.91 -3.51
C VAL A 125 -21.33 3.38 -3.70
N LEU A 126 -21.73 3.74 -4.91
CA LEU A 126 -22.13 5.08 -5.29
C LEU A 126 -23.65 5.18 -5.40
N TYR A 127 -24.21 6.33 -5.03
CA TYR A 127 -25.65 6.60 -5.07
C TYR A 127 -25.92 8.04 -5.53
N ASN A 128 -27.18 8.34 -5.85
CA ASN A 128 -27.61 9.65 -6.35
C ASN A 128 -26.88 10.09 -7.64
N ILE A 129 -26.46 9.14 -8.47
CA ILE A 129 -25.89 9.44 -9.79
C ILE A 129 -27.06 9.74 -10.76
N PRO A 130 -27.02 10.85 -11.53
CA PRO A 130 -28.06 11.14 -12.52
C PRO A 130 -28.22 9.95 -13.47
N VAL A 131 -29.47 9.57 -13.77
CA VAL A 131 -29.85 8.40 -14.61
C VAL A 131 -29.62 7.04 -13.95
N ILE A 132 -28.59 6.86 -13.11
CA ILE A 132 -28.25 5.58 -12.46
C ILE A 132 -28.38 5.72 -10.93
N GLN A 133 -29.42 5.13 -10.33
CA GLN A 133 -29.70 5.32 -8.90
C GLN A 133 -28.59 4.79 -7.96
N ARG A 134 -27.89 3.72 -8.36
CA ARG A 134 -26.81 3.09 -7.59
C ARG A 134 -25.83 2.37 -8.49
N MET A 135 -24.54 2.43 -8.16
CA MET A 135 -23.47 1.78 -8.92
C MET A 135 -22.39 1.25 -7.97
N GLU A 136 -21.72 0.19 -8.36
CA GLU A 136 -20.54 -0.33 -7.66
C GLU A 136 -19.33 -0.20 -8.58
N GLU A 137 -18.25 0.38 -8.06
CA GLU A 137 -17.03 0.63 -8.83
C GLU A 137 -15.80 0.19 -8.06
N SER A 138 -14.78 -0.26 -8.79
CA SER A 138 -13.48 -0.63 -8.20
C SER A 138 -12.37 0.30 -8.69
N ALA A 139 -11.41 0.53 -7.80
CA ALA A 139 -10.23 1.37 -8.07
C ALA A 139 -9.08 0.93 -7.15
N ASN A 140 -7.93 1.58 -7.29
CA ASN A 140 -6.84 1.43 -6.33
C ASN A 140 -6.38 2.81 -5.85
N PHE A 141 -6.27 3.01 -4.54
CA PHE A 141 -5.50 4.15 -4.03
C PHE A 141 -4.01 3.78 -4.02
N SER A 142 -3.23 4.53 -4.78
CA SER A 142 -1.78 4.55 -4.68
C SER A 142 -1.37 5.53 -3.60
N PHE A 143 -0.76 5.03 -2.53
CA PHE A 143 -0.16 5.80 -1.46
C PHE A 143 1.36 5.86 -1.67
N ASP A 144 1.90 7.07 -1.73
CA ASP A 144 3.35 7.28 -1.80
C ASP A 144 3.92 7.46 -0.39
N TRP A 145 4.13 6.34 0.29
CA TRP A 145 4.65 6.34 1.65
C TRP A 145 6.12 6.77 1.74
N ALA A 146 6.87 6.69 0.63
CA ALA A 146 8.26 7.15 0.58
C ALA A 146 8.33 8.68 0.62
N ASP A 147 7.34 9.35 0.04
CA ASP A 147 7.18 10.81 0.04
C ASP A 147 6.30 11.32 1.19
N ALA A 148 6.05 10.48 2.20
CA ALA A 148 5.30 10.89 3.39
C ALA A 148 6.04 11.98 4.18
N VAL A 149 5.37 13.11 4.41
CA VAL A 149 5.93 14.22 5.18
C VAL A 149 5.39 14.18 6.61
N LYS A 150 6.29 14.01 7.59
CA LYS A 150 5.94 14.07 9.01
C LYS A 150 5.46 15.47 9.39
N VAL A 151 4.35 15.55 10.10
CA VAL A 151 3.81 16.81 10.64
C VAL A 151 4.66 17.24 11.84
N PRO A 152 5.21 18.47 11.86
CA PRO A 152 6.01 18.95 12.99
C PRO A 152 5.28 18.88 14.33
N GLY A 153 5.95 18.42 15.38
CA GLY A 153 5.40 18.33 16.73
C GLY A 153 4.35 17.24 16.96
N SER A 154 4.16 16.33 16.00
CA SER A 154 3.15 15.25 16.08
C SER A 154 3.65 13.96 16.73
N ASP A 155 4.82 13.99 17.37
CA ASP A 155 5.34 12.84 18.10
C ASP A 155 4.35 12.41 19.18
N SER A 156 4.09 11.11 19.25
CA SER A 156 3.22 10.54 20.27
C SER A 156 3.97 10.51 21.61
N THR A 157 3.99 11.64 22.32
CA THR A 157 4.61 11.75 23.65
C THR A 157 3.90 10.78 24.59
N SER A 158 4.60 9.72 24.98
CA SER A 158 4.21 8.94 26.16
C SER A 158 4.44 9.84 27.37
N THR A 159 3.41 10.56 27.82
CA THR A 159 3.46 11.30 29.08
C THR A 159 3.61 10.30 30.22
N SER A 160 4.85 9.98 30.60
CA SER A 160 5.14 9.50 31.94
C SER A 160 4.98 10.70 32.87
N SER A 161 3.82 10.81 33.51
CA SER A 161 3.62 11.78 34.60
C SER A 161 4.60 11.43 35.73
N PRO A 162 5.42 12.37 36.22
CA PRO A 162 6.13 12.16 37.46
C PRO A 162 5.09 12.20 38.59
N THR A 163 4.99 11.13 39.36
CA THR A 163 4.33 11.14 40.66
C THR A 163 5.17 11.98 41.61
N ASP A 164 4.57 13.04 42.15
CA ASP A 164 5.03 13.76 43.34
C ASP A 164 4.15 13.31 44.53
#